data_AF-A0A957N878-F1
#
_entry.id   AF-A0A957N878-F1
#
_cell.length_a   1.000
_cell.length_b   1.000
_cell.length_c   1.000
_cell.angle_alpha   90.00
_cell.angle_beta   90.00
_cell.angle_gamma   90.00
#
_symmetry.space_group_name_H-M   'P 1'
#
loop_
_entity.id
_entity.type
_entity.pdbx_description
1 polymer ?
#
loop_
_entity_poly.entity_id
_entity_poly.type
_entity_poly.pdbx_seq_one_letter_code
_entity_poly.pdbx_strand_id
1 'polypeptide(L)'
;MDYRDLNKNGRLDVYEDPRQPVEERVADLLAQMTLAEKAGLMFHTMAPVNPDGSLNPPDGGFARTPVTELVAERLMNHFNVHALPD
;
A
#
# COMPACT_ATOMS: atom_id res chain seq x y z
N MET A 1 -7.58 -24.14 -12.71
CA MET A 1 -7.51 -22.70 -12.43
C MET A 1 -6.44 -22.53 -11.38
N ASP A 2 -5.34 -21.91 -11.76
CA ASP A 2 -4.28 -21.53 -10.82
C ASP A 2 -4.77 -20.30 -10.04
N TYR A 3 -4.44 -20.18 -8.75
CA TYR A 3 -4.81 -19.00 -7.95
C TYR A 3 -3.58 -18.13 -7.71
N ARG A 4 -3.79 -16.82 -7.51
CA ARG A 4 -2.72 -15.91 -7.18
C ARG A 4 -2.54 -15.88 -5.66
N ASP A 5 -1.51 -16.53 -5.18
CA ASP A 5 -1.04 -16.45 -3.79
C ASP A 5 -0.43 -15.06 -3.52
N LEU A 6 -1.22 -14.16 -2.92
CA LEU A 6 -0.89 -12.75 -2.72
C LEU A 6 0.01 -12.56 -1.49
N ASN A 7 -0.20 -13.35 -0.44
CA ASN A 7 0.58 -13.28 0.81
C ASN A 7 1.74 -14.30 0.84
N LYS A 8 1.87 -15.15 -0.18
CA LYS A 8 2.94 -16.14 -0.39
C LYS A 8 2.95 -17.25 0.65
N ASN A 9 1.78 -17.69 1.12
CA ASN A 9 1.68 -18.71 2.17
C ASN A 9 1.41 -20.14 1.63
N GLY A 10 1.26 -20.30 0.32
CA GLY A 10 1.11 -21.59 -0.34
C GLY A 10 -0.27 -22.25 -0.21
N ARG A 11 -1.29 -21.53 0.27
CA ARG A 11 -2.68 -21.99 0.33
C ARG A 11 -3.61 -20.95 -0.29
N LEU A 12 -4.74 -21.42 -0.82
CA LEU A 12 -5.81 -20.53 -1.27
C LEU A 12 -6.57 -20.01 -0.05
N ASP A 13 -6.29 -18.78 0.36
CA ASP A 13 -7.06 -18.10 1.40
C ASP A 13 -8.41 -17.59 0.85
N VAL A 14 -9.39 -17.35 1.73
CA VAL A 14 -10.73 -16.92 1.33
C VAL A 14 -10.67 -15.61 0.57
N TYR A 15 -9.85 -14.65 1.02
CA TYR A 15 -9.72 -13.35 0.34
C TYR A 15 -9.18 -13.43 -1.09
N GLU A 16 -8.42 -14.48 -1.40
CA GLU A 16 -7.80 -14.75 -2.71
C GLU A 16 -8.75 -15.45 -3.68
N ASP A 17 -9.82 -16.07 -3.18
CA ASP A 17 -10.81 -16.78 -4.00
C ASP A 17 -11.88 -15.82 -4.54
N PRO A 18 -11.88 -15.48 -5.84
CA PRO A 18 -12.88 -14.56 -6.40
C PRO A 18 -14.29 -15.14 -6.46
N ARG A 19 -14.46 -16.43 -6.15
CA ARG A 19 -15.78 -17.11 -6.11
C ARG A 19 -16.51 -16.87 -4.79
N GLN A 20 -15.81 -16.41 -3.75
CA GLN A 20 -16.39 -16.15 -2.43
C GLN A 20 -17.06 -14.76 -2.36
N PRO A 21 -18.07 -14.58 -1.50
CA PRO A 21 -18.70 -13.27 -1.27
C PRO A 21 -17.69 -12.19 -0.88
N VAL A 22 -17.94 -10.95 -1.29
CA VAL A 22 -17.03 -9.82 -1.02
C VAL A 22 -16.83 -9.63 0.48
N GLU A 23 -17.90 -9.74 1.27
CA GLU A 23 -17.88 -9.57 2.72
C GLU A 23 -16.99 -10.61 3.40
N GLU A 24 -17.02 -11.86 2.95
CA GLU A 24 -16.17 -12.93 3.48
C GLU A 24 -14.70 -12.70 3.12
N ARG A 25 -14.44 -12.25 1.89
CA ARG A 25 -13.08 -11.92 1.43
C ARG A 25 -12.49 -10.75 2.21
N VAL A 26 -13.29 -9.72 2.49
CA VAL A 26 -12.86 -8.57 3.29
C VAL A 26 -12.59 -8.97 4.74
N ALA A 27 -13.49 -9.76 5.35
CA ALA A 27 -13.32 -10.22 6.72
C ALA A 27 -12.07 -11.10 6.89
N ASP A 28 -11.83 -12.03 5.97
CA ASP A 28 -10.63 -12.88 5.97
C ASP A 28 -9.34 -12.06 5.79
N LEU A 29 -9.29 -11.15 4.81
CA LEU A 29 -8.14 -10.27 4.61
C LEU A 29 -7.83 -9.46 5.88
N LEU A 30 -8.84 -8.80 6.45
CA LEU A 30 -8.65 -8.00 7.67
C LEU A 30 -8.27 -8.85 8.88
N ALA A 31 -8.70 -10.12 8.96
CA ALA A 31 -8.30 -11.02 10.03
C ALA A 31 -6.81 -11.42 9.95
N GLN A 32 -6.26 -11.50 8.73
CA GLN A 32 -4.86 -11.86 8.49
C GLN A 32 -3.88 -10.67 8.63
N MET A 33 -4.36 -9.43 8.53
CA MET A 33 -3.53 -8.24 8.70
C MET A 33 -3.17 -7.95 10.16
N THR A 34 -1.92 -7.60 10.38
CA THR A 34 -1.42 -6.97 11.60
C THR A 34 -2.03 -5.57 11.80
N LEU A 35 -1.95 -5.05 13.03
CA LEU A 35 -2.41 -3.69 13.33
C LEU A 35 -1.66 -2.63 12.52
N ALA A 36 -0.36 -2.82 12.29
CA ALA A 36 0.47 -1.90 11.51
C ALA A 36 0.04 -1.87 10.04
N GLU A 37 -0.22 -3.03 9.42
CA GLU A 37 -0.72 -3.09 8.05
C GLU A 37 -2.09 -2.41 7.92
N LYS A 38 -2.99 -2.61 8.90
CA LYS A 38 -4.29 -1.92 8.93
C LYS A 38 -4.13 -0.41 9.04
N ALA A 39 -3.20 0.06 9.87
CA ALA A 39 -2.90 1.48 9.99
C ALA A 39 -2.37 2.03 8.66
N GLY A 40 -1.52 1.29 7.94
CA GLY A 40 -1.00 1.67 6.63
C GLY A 40 -2.07 1.94 5.56
N LEU A 41 -3.24 1.31 5.65
CA LEU A 41 -4.39 1.55 4.77
C LEU A 41 -5.07 2.91 4.99
N MET A 42 -4.86 3.56 6.13
CA MET A 42 -5.66 4.73 6.55
C MET A 42 -5.07 6.06 6.10
N PHE A 43 -3.88 6.06 5.51
CA PHE A 43 -3.16 7.29 5.15
C PHE A 43 -3.25 7.59 3.65
N HIS A 44 -3.51 8.85 3.33
CA HIS A 44 -3.57 9.39 1.96
C HIS A 44 -2.70 10.65 1.85
N THR A 45 -1.41 10.52 2.21
CA THR A 45 -0.50 11.67 2.26
C THR A 45 -0.06 12.10 0.85
N MET A 46 0.50 13.31 0.75
CA MET A 46 1.15 13.80 -0.46
C MET A 46 2.53 13.17 -0.60
N ALA A 47 2.80 12.52 -1.73
CA ALA A 47 4.12 12.09 -2.14
C ALA A 47 4.82 13.24 -2.88
N PRO A 48 6.00 13.70 -2.45
CA PRO A 48 6.79 14.64 -3.23
C PRO A 48 7.25 13.98 -4.53
N VAL A 49 7.08 14.68 -5.66
CA VAL A 49 7.58 14.26 -6.97
C VAL A 49 8.52 15.37 -7.46
N ASN A 50 9.78 15.02 -7.66
CA ASN A 50 10.79 15.94 -8.18
C ASN A 50 10.63 16.13 -9.71
N PRO A 51 11.22 17.18 -10.30
CA PRO A 51 11.19 17.38 -11.75
C PRO A 51 11.75 16.23 -12.57
N ASP A 52 12.65 15.42 -12.01
CA ASP A 52 13.20 14.21 -12.63
C ASP A 52 12.32 12.96 -12.43
N GLY A 53 11.15 13.11 -11.80
CA GLY A 53 10.22 12.02 -11.47
C GLY A 53 10.58 11.22 -10.22
N SER A 54 11.69 11.54 -9.54
CA SER A 54 12.07 10.84 -8.31
C SER A 54 11.15 11.21 -7.12
N LEU A 55 10.98 10.27 -6.19
CA LEU A 55 10.10 10.39 -5.02
C LEU A 55 10.85 10.75 -3.72
N ASN A 56 12.06 11.28 -3.85
CA ASN A 56 12.86 11.71 -2.72
C ASN A 56 12.47 13.14 -2.35
N PRO A 57 12.26 13.45 -1.06
CA PRO A 57 12.00 14.81 -0.67
C PRO A 57 13.20 15.71 -1.01
N PRO A 58 12.98 16.93 -1.53
CA PRO A 58 14.05 17.90 -1.69
C PRO A 58 14.55 18.37 -0.32
N ASP A 59 15.85 18.69 -0.24
CA ASP A 59 16.46 19.23 0.98
C ASP A 59 15.69 20.47 1.47
N GLY A 60 15.32 20.47 2.75
CA GLY A 60 14.60 21.59 3.38
C GLY A 60 13.10 21.70 3.07
N GLY A 61 12.51 20.75 2.35
CA GLY A 61 11.07 20.69 2.09
C GLY A 61 10.21 20.34 3.32
N PHE A 62 8.89 20.59 3.21
CA PHE A 62 7.88 20.24 4.23
C PHE A 62 7.75 18.72 4.45
N ALA A 63 7.89 17.93 3.38
CA ALA A 63 7.94 16.46 3.48
C ALA A 63 9.37 16.05 3.82
N ARG A 64 9.57 15.44 5.00
CA ARG A 64 10.90 15.03 5.49
C ARG A 64 11.19 13.55 5.27
N THR A 65 10.16 12.76 4.95
CA THR A 65 10.25 11.31 4.87
C THR A 65 10.20 10.85 3.42
N PRO A 66 11.20 10.07 2.95
CA PRO A 66 11.16 9.43 1.63
C PRO A 66 9.92 8.55 1.45
N VAL A 67 9.33 8.56 0.25
CA VAL A 67 8.16 7.69 -0.04
C VAL A 67 8.53 6.20 0.10
N THR A 68 9.79 5.85 -0.20
CA THR A 68 10.30 4.50 0.00
C THR A 68 10.19 4.03 1.45
N GLU A 69 10.50 4.89 2.43
CA GLU A 69 10.31 4.59 3.86
C GLU A 69 8.82 4.44 4.19
N LEU A 70 7.98 5.34 3.69
CA LEU A 70 6.53 5.30 3.94
C LEU A 70 5.89 3.99 3.43
N VAL A 71 6.34 3.50 2.27
CA VAL A 71 5.86 2.24 1.70
C VAL A 71 6.48 1.03 2.40
N ALA A 72 7.82 0.95 2.46
CA ALA A 72 8.52 -0.25 2.88
C ALA A 72 8.49 -0.48 4.40
N GLU A 73 8.50 0.60 5.19
CA GLU A 73 8.59 0.52 6.65
C GLU A 73 7.26 0.86 7.33
N ARG A 74 6.50 1.81 6.78
CA ARG A 74 5.22 2.24 7.36
C ARG A 74 3.99 1.63 6.69
N LEU A 75 4.19 0.75 5.71
CA LEU A 75 3.14 -0.05 5.09
C LEU A 75 2.03 0.79 4.44
N MET A 76 2.32 2.05 4.12
CA MET A 76 1.39 2.95 3.44
C MET A 76 1.24 2.55 1.99
N ASN A 77 0.01 2.56 1.51
CA ASN A 77 -0.33 2.03 0.18
C ASN A 77 -1.17 2.99 -0.68
N HIS A 78 -1.63 4.13 -0.14
CA HIS A 78 -2.31 5.18 -0.90
C HIS A 78 -1.57 6.51 -0.78
N PHE A 79 -1.24 7.12 -1.91
CA PHE A 79 -0.54 8.40 -1.99
C PHE A 79 -1.19 9.30 -3.04
N ASN A 80 -1.23 10.59 -2.72
CA ASN A 80 -1.62 11.63 -3.65
C ASN A 80 -0.36 12.27 -4.26
N VAL A 81 -0.42 12.64 -5.54
CA VAL A 81 0.61 13.45 -6.21
C VAL A 81 -0.03 14.76 -6.66
N HIS A 82 0.65 15.89 -6.43
CA HIS A 82 0.08 17.21 -6.75
C HIS A 82 0.15 17.49 -8.25
N ALA A 83 1.29 17.14 -8.85
CA ALA A 83 1.56 17.27 -10.27
C ALA A 83 2.57 16.19 -10.65
N LEU A 84 2.48 15.73 -11.89
CA LEU A 84 3.53 14.94 -12.51
C LEU A 84 4.31 15.87 -13.43
N PRO A 85 5.63 15.66 -13.57
CA PRO A 85 6.39 16.31 -14.63
C PRO A 85 5.82 15.91 -16.00
N ASP A 86 5.97 16.80 -16.99
CA ASP A 86 5.55 16.57 -18.39
C ASP A 86 6.27 15.37 -19.04
#